data_AF-A0A087UD68-F1
#
_entry.id   AF-A0A087UD68-F1
#
_cell.length_a   1.000
_cell.length_b   1.000
_cell.length_c   1.000
_cell.angle_alpha   90.00
_cell.angle_beta   90.00
_cell.angle_gamma   90.00
#
_symmetry.space_group_name_H-M   'P 1'
#
loop_
_entity.id
_entity.type
_entity.pdbx_description
1 polymer ?
#
loop_
_entity_poly.entity_id
_entity_poly.type
_entity_poly.pdbx_seq_one_letter_code
_entity_poly.pdbx_strand_id
1 'polypeptide(L)'
;MWEILIVSVVNTIRVRALQDRQLKSFLTDVEAQYEDVIYHNNVKWLSLGKLIKRVYVLPNEILLFLDTKKASHDFVAKVRCEEWRYEMMCAANIFDKLN
;
A
#
# COMPACT_ATOMS: atom_id res chain seq x y z
N MET A 1 -13.07 -0.93 7.95
CA MET A 1 -12.28 -2.05 8.53
C MET A 1 -11.01 -2.31 7.73
N TRP A 2 -11.05 -2.33 6.39
CA TRP A 2 -9.88 -2.48 5.52
C TRP A 2 -8.97 -1.23 5.46
N GLU A 3 -9.51 -0.02 5.61
CA GLU A 3 -8.74 1.24 5.64
C GLU A 3 -7.70 1.27 6.77
N ILE A 4 -8.06 0.78 7.96
CA ILE A 4 -7.19 0.73 9.14
C ILE A 4 -5.95 -0.13 8.86
N LEU A 5 -6.13 -1.24 8.15
CA LEU A 5 -5.06 -2.18 7.83
C LEU A 5 -4.09 -1.59 6.81
N ILE A 6 -4.59 -0.96 5.74
CA ILE A 6 -3.75 -0.29 4.72
C ILE A 6 -2.97 0.87 5.34
N VAL A 7 -3.65 1.73 6.10
CA VAL A 7 -3.03 2.88 6.75
C VAL A 7 -1.97 2.41 7.76
N SER A 8 -2.22 1.34 8.51
CA SER A 8 -1.26 0.76 9.47
C SER A 8 0.01 0.24 8.79
N VAL A 9 -0.11 -0.48 7.68
CA VAL A 9 1.04 -1.01 6.92
C VAL A 9 1.88 0.12 6.36
N VAL A 10 1.24 1.08 5.69
CA VAL A 10 1.94 2.21 5.07
C VAL A 10 2.59 3.08 6.14
N ASN A 11 1.91 3.35 7.25
CA ASN A 11 2.48 4.06 8.38
C ASN A 11 3.68 3.32 8.96
N THR A 12 3.63 2.00 9.11
CA THR A 12 4.77 1.22 9.61
C THR A 12 6.01 1.38 8.72
N ILE A 13 5.82 1.32 7.39
CA ILE A 13 6.93 1.49 6.42
C ILE A 13 7.45 2.94 6.43
N ARG A 14 6.57 3.94 6.58
CA ARG A 14 6.88 5.36 6.43
C ARG A 14 7.33 6.07 7.70
N VAL A 15 6.88 5.64 8.88
CA VAL A 15 7.26 6.21 10.20
C VAL A 15 8.77 6.19 10.39
N ARG A 16 9.45 5.21 9.80
CA ARG A 16 10.91 5.12 9.81
C ARG A 16 11.46 5.67 8.50
N ALA A 17 12.06 6.86 8.54
CA ALA A 17 12.64 7.53 7.38
C ALA A 17 13.62 6.64 6.57
N LEU A 18 14.34 5.74 7.25
CA LEU A 18 15.21 4.77 6.60
C LEU A 18 14.42 3.72 5.79
N GLN A 19 13.31 3.22 6.34
CA GLN A 19 12.47 2.23 5.66
C GLN A 19 11.77 2.84 4.45
N ASP A 20 11.36 4.10 4.53
CA ASP A 20 10.83 4.82 3.38
C ASP A 20 11.82 4.92 2.22
N ARG A 21 13.06 5.33 2.52
CA ARG A 21 14.13 5.40 1.51
C ARG A 21 14.46 4.04 0.92
N GLN A 22 14.49 3.01 1.76
CA GLN A 22 14.74 1.63 1.33
C GLN A 22 13.60 1.09 0.45
N LEU A 23 12.35 1.41 0.77
CA LEU A 23 11.21 1.05 -0.07
C LEU A 23 11.31 1.73 -1.45
N LYS A 24 11.57 3.03 -1.49
CA LYS A 24 11.74 3.76 -2.75
C LYS A 24 12.84 3.18 -3.62
N SER A 25 14.03 2.97 -3.05
CA SER A 25 15.15 2.33 -3.75
C SER A 25 14.74 0.96 -4.29
N PHE A 26 14.12 0.13 -3.45
CA PHE A 26 13.67 -1.19 -3.84
C PHE A 26 12.65 -1.16 -4.98
N LEU A 27 11.66 -0.25 -4.92
CA LEU A 27 10.66 -0.09 -5.98
C LEU A 27 11.27 0.38 -7.30
N THR A 28 12.29 1.25 -7.24
CA THR A 28 13.08 1.63 -8.42
C THR A 28 13.88 0.45 -8.96
N ASP A 29 14.51 -0.35 -8.11
CA ASP A 29 15.35 -1.49 -8.50
C ASP A 29 14.54 -2.62 -9.18
N VAL A 30 13.28 -2.79 -8.79
CA VAL A 30 12.37 -3.79 -9.41
C VAL A 30 11.54 -3.21 -10.56
N GLU A 31 11.83 -1.96 -10.98
CA GLU A 31 11.10 -1.24 -12.03
C GLU A 31 9.57 -1.24 -11.80
N ALA A 32 9.16 -1.06 -10.54
CA ALA A 32 7.77 -1.08 -10.12
C ALA A 32 6.95 0.02 -10.82
N GLN A 33 5.65 -0.24 -11.02
CA GLN A 33 4.73 0.73 -11.64
C GLN A 33 4.64 2.06 -10.87
N TYR A 34 4.89 2.05 -9.56
CA TYR A 34 5.07 3.26 -8.78
C TYR A 34 6.37 3.17 -7.96
N GLU A 35 7.13 4.26 -7.95
CA GLU A 35 8.36 4.39 -7.17
C GLU A 35 8.08 4.65 -5.67
N ASP A 36 6.81 4.73 -5.27
CA ASP A 36 6.44 5.08 -3.91
C ASP A 36 4.99 4.72 -3.55
N VAL A 37 4.67 4.63 -2.26
CA VAL A 37 3.32 4.44 -1.70
C VAL A 37 2.88 5.73 -0.97
N ILE A 38 1.90 6.49 -1.49
CA ILE A 38 1.59 7.88 -1.04
C ILE A 38 1.14 7.98 0.44
N TYR A 39 1.47 9.09 1.10
CA TYR A 39 0.95 9.48 2.41
C TYR A 39 -0.59 9.60 2.42
N HIS A 40 -1.26 8.99 3.41
CA HIS A 40 -2.60 9.43 3.79
C HIS A 40 -2.46 10.63 4.72
N ASN A 41 -2.70 11.85 4.23
CA ASN A 41 -2.87 12.99 5.12
C ASN A 41 -4.34 12.98 5.54
N ASN A 42 -4.61 12.93 6.85
CA ASN A 42 -5.94 12.88 7.48
C ASN A 42 -6.95 13.93 6.96
N VAL A 43 -6.51 14.89 6.15
CA VAL A 43 -7.32 16.00 5.66
C VAL A 43 -8.17 15.63 4.42
N LYS A 44 -7.83 14.61 3.60
CA LYS A 44 -8.68 14.28 2.42
C LYS A 44 -8.63 12.79 2.04
N TRP A 45 -9.78 12.13 2.15
CA TRP A 45 -10.25 10.93 1.45
C TRP A 45 -9.71 10.74 0.01
N LEU A 46 -9.39 11.82 -0.72
CA LEU A 46 -8.70 11.77 -2.02
C LEU A 46 -7.29 11.15 -1.96
N SER A 47 -6.54 11.36 -0.87
CA SER A 47 -5.23 10.72 -0.66
C SER A 47 -5.37 9.23 -0.35
N LEU A 48 -6.50 8.83 0.26
CA LEU A 48 -6.80 7.43 0.56
C LEU A 48 -7.06 6.64 -0.73
N GLY A 49 -7.82 7.19 -1.67
CA GLY A 49 -8.04 6.57 -2.98
C GLY A 49 -6.74 6.28 -3.73
N LYS A 50 -5.83 7.27 -3.79
CA LYS A 50 -4.52 7.09 -4.41
C LYS A 50 -3.66 6.06 -3.66
N LEU A 51 -3.72 6.05 -2.33
CA LEU A 51 -3.03 5.07 -1.51
C LEU A 51 -3.51 3.64 -1.80
N ILE A 52 -4.83 3.41 -1.78
CA ILE A 52 -5.44 2.10 -2.08
C ILE A 52 -5.04 1.64 -3.48
N LYS A 53 -5.10 2.54 -4.47
CA LYS A 53 -4.71 2.23 -5.85
C LYS A 53 -3.26 1.75 -5.94
N ARG A 54 -2.32 2.42 -5.26
CA ARG A 54 -0.91 2.00 -5.26
C ARG A 54 -0.68 0.67 -4.54
N VAL A 55 -1.36 0.45 -3.42
CA VAL A 55 -1.27 -0.82 -2.67
C VAL A 55 -1.88 -1.98 -3.47
N TYR A 56 -2.96 -1.72 -4.20
CA TYR A 56 -3.61 -2.69 -5.09
C TYR A 56 -2.74 -3.04 -6.30
N VAL A 57 -2.01 -2.06 -6.84
CA VAL A 57 -1.10 -2.24 -7.99
C VAL A 57 0.22 -2.89 -7.61
N LEU A 58 0.72 -2.65 -6.39
CA LEU A 58 2.01 -3.15 -5.91
C LEU A 58 1.93 -4.25 -4.83
N PRO A 59 1.01 -5.23 -4.89
CA PRO A 59 0.84 -6.17 -3.80
C PRO A 59 2.06 -7.10 -3.66
N ASN A 60 2.72 -7.45 -4.76
CA ASN A 60 3.86 -8.38 -4.76
C ASN A 60 5.13 -7.70 -4.24
N GLU A 61 5.35 -6.46 -4.65
CA GLU A 61 6.48 -5.63 -4.26
C GLU A 61 6.40 -5.31 -2.77
N ILE A 62 5.21 -4.95 -2.27
CA ILE A 62 4.99 -4.73 -0.84
C ILE A 62 5.23 -6.02 -0.04
N LEU A 63 4.73 -7.17 -0.52
CA LEU A 63 5.00 -8.46 0.12
C LEU A 63 6.50 -8.77 0.19
N LEU A 64 7.20 -8.64 -0.93
CA LEU A 64 8.64 -8.93 -1.03
C LEU A 64 9.47 -8.01 -0.12
N PHE A 65 9.08 -6.73 -0.03
CA PHE A 65 9.68 -5.79 0.89
C PHE A 65 9.44 -6.17 2.36
N LEU A 66 8.20 -6.56 2.72
CA LEU A 66 7.87 -7.01 4.08
C LEU A 66 8.60 -8.29 4.47
N ASP A 67 8.74 -9.25 3.56
CA ASP A 67 9.51 -10.48 3.74
C ASP A 67 10.99 -10.17 4.00
N THR A 68 11.58 -9.23 3.25
CA THR A 68 12.95 -8.74 3.46
C THR A 68 13.13 -8.13 4.86
N LYS A 69 12.08 -7.55 5.44
CA LYS A 69 12.08 -7.01 6.80
C LYS A 69 11.73 -8.04 7.87
N LYS A 70 11.38 -9.28 7.51
CA LYS A 70 10.85 -10.31 8.41
C LYS A 70 9.67 -9.81 9.25
N ALA A 71 8.88 -8.89 8.71
CA ALA A 71 7.77 -8.29 9.41
C ALA A 71 6.50 -9.10 9.11
N SER A 72 5.99 -9.83 10.11
CA SER A 72 4.66 -10.43 10.01
C SER A 72 3.62 -9.34 10.16
N HIS A 73 2.78 -9.16 9.14
CA HIS A 73 1.72 -8.17 9.13
C HIS A 73 0.44 -8.85 8.67
N ASP A 74 -0.70 -8.54 9.27
CA ASP A 74 -2.03 -9.03 8.86
C ASP A 74 -2.31 -8.78 7.36
N PHE A 75 -1.61 -7.80 6.78
CA PHE A 75 -1.57 -7.53 5.35
C PHE A 75 -1.17 -8.72 4.50
N VAL A 76 -0.19 -9.52 4.93
CA VAL A 76 0.31 -10.67 4.14
C VAL A 76 -0.81 -11.70 3.95
N ALA A 77 -1.59 -11.96 5.00
CA ALA A 77 -2.73 -12.86 4.92
C ALA A 77 -3.89 -12.24 4.11
N LYS A 78 -4.15 -10.94 4.30
CA LYS A 78 -5.25 -10.24 3.64
C LYS A 78 -5.04 -10.02 2.15
N VAL A 79 -3.81 -9.73 1.71
CA VAL A 79 -3.52 -9.52 0.27
C VAL A 79 -3.68 -10.80 -0.54
N ARG A 80 -3.70 -11.98 0.10
CA ARG A 80 -3.98 -13.29 -0.54
C ARG A 80 -5.46 -13.64 -0.57
N CYS A 81 -6.30 -12.92 0.19
CA CYS A 81 -7.75 -13.11 0.21
C CYS A 81 -8.38 -12.45 -1.03
N GLU A 82 -9.09 -13.22 -1.84
CA GLU A 82 -9.73 -12.70 -3.07
C GLU A 82 -10.79 -11.65 -2.76
N GLU A 83 -11.62 -11.87 -1.74
CA GLU A 83 -12.66 -10.93 -1.31
C GLU A 83 -12.05 -9.56 -1.00
N TRP A 84 -10.93 -9.54 -0.26
CA TRP A 84 -10.22 -8.31 0.06
C TRP A 84 -9.67 -7.62 -1.20
N ARG A 85 -9.16 -8.38 -2.19
CA ARG A 85 -8.71 -7.81 -3.47
C ARG A 85 -9.84 -7.17 -4.26
N TYR A 86 -11.02 -7.80 -4.29
CA TYR A 86 -12.20 -7.24 -4.94
C TYR A 86 -12.67 -5.96 -4.24
N GLU A 87 -12.70 -5.94 -2.91
CA GLU A 87 -12.99 -4.74 -2.14
C GLU A 87 -12.03 -3.59 -2.49
N MET A 88 -10.73 -3.88 -2.60
CA MET A 88 -9.72 -2.86 -2.93
C MET A 88 -9.88 -2.33 -4.35
N MET A 89 -10.15 -3.21 -5.31
CA MET A 89 -10.41 -2.81 -6.70
C MET A 89 -11.66 -1.94 -6.80
N CYS A 90 -12.75 -2.33 -6.14
CA CYS A 90 -13.99 -1.55 -6.10
C CYS A 90 -13.75 -0.17 -5.46
N ALA A 91 -13.07 -0.12 -4.31
CA ALA A 91 -12.74 1.12 -3.65
C ALA A 91 -11.87 2.03 -4.54
N ALA A 92 -10.80 1.50 -5.14
CA ALA A 92 -9.95 2.25 -6.07
C ALA A 92 -10.74 2.82 -7.25
N ASN A 93 -11.62 2.02 -7.86
CA ASN A 93 -12.48 2.45 -8.96
C ASN A 93 -13.47 3.53 -8.55
N ILE A 94 -14.03 3.45 -7.34
CA ILE A 94 -14.94 4.49 -6.80
C ILE A 94 -14.17 5.79 -6.60
N PHE A 95 -12.99 5.75 -5.97
CA PHE A 95 -12.18 6.95 -5.75
C PHE A 95 -11.65 7.57 -7.04
N ASP A 96 -11.32 6.77 -8.06
CA ASP A 96 -10.95 7.27 -9.39
C ASP A 96 -12.12 8.00 -10.07
N LYS A 97 -13.37 7.58 -9.85
CA LYS A 97 -14.58 8.24 -10.38
C LYS A 97 -15.01 9.49 -9.61
N LEU A 98 -14.53 9.65 -8.38
CA LEU A 98 -14.82 10.79 -7.52
C LEU A 98 -13.78 11.92 -7.62
N ASN A 99 -12.70 11.71 -8.38
CA ASN A 99 -11.70 12.73 -8.75
C ASN A 99 -11.93 13.21 -10.19
#